data_AF-A0AB39Z190-F1
#
_entry.id   AF-A0AB39Z190-F1
#
_cell.length_a   1.000
_cell.length_b   1.000
_cell.length_c   1.000
_cell.angle_alpha   90.00
_cell.angle_beta   90.00
_cell.angle_gamma   90.00
#
_symmetry.space_group_name_H-M   'P 1'
#
loop_
_entity.id
_entity.type
_entity.pdbx_description
1 polymer ?
#
loop_
_entity_poly.entity_id
_entity_poly.type
_entity_poly.pdbx_seq_one_letter_code
_entity_poly.pdbx_strand_id
1 'polypeptide(L)'
;MIGYNLCVFLITAVVFSQLDSTVAIQCYSCNSSGTDAGNCLMSPSTQNSVACETGCSTSISEDGTLIRGCQLTSCTSPSCWSCQTDNCNTNIVCKECLGLEDCATANVTDAKYNAVCPSSADQQCVSQVNGNKTVSLLCGTACSSATCSSCATSLCNANLYPADRRQCYSCSGTDCNKFEESMITGCSQTDAKCFTTGTSETNMTRGCTSADTAIKCAADSTDPDCLICDTNLCNTLQYQRDAGSCLICDNCAAQQDANKDAKPCDLALYNQTIGCYTVTTGTIVSRGCLNKLDGECSATNSCTSCSESGCNVAAVDVAFECIACISNEVADCWSATKPEELPVVKCDNGTCFSGIWRGLGVRDCFTSASQLMQYQCDHKVEGHQCTTCTTPTKCNKDPFNGAASLSQMGVVGLLMALMLALRSSL
;
A
#
# COMPACT_ATOMS: atom_id res chain seq x y z
N MET A 1 57.93 112.27 15.12
CA MET A 1 58.23 111.24 16.13
C MET A 1 57.01 110.37 16.29
N ILE A 2 57.13 109.08 15.91
CA ILE A 2 56.43 107.90 16.43
C ILE A 2 54.89 107.93 16.32
N GLY A 3 54.18 107.08 15.58
CA GLY A 3 54.50 105.86 14.86
C GLY A 3 53.23 105.33 14.15
N TYR A 4 53.45 104.62 13.06
CA TYR A 4 52.46 104.01 12.16
C TYR A 4 51.88 102.69 12.71
N ASN A 5 50.70 102.32 12.19
CA ASN A 5 50.16 100.96 12.01
C ASN A 5 49.88 100.09 13.24
N LEU A 6 48.61 99.72 13.46
CA LEU A 6 48.24 98.31 13.63
C LEU A 6 46.73 98.05 13.44
N CYS A 7 46.45 97.13 12.51
CA CYS A 7 45.35 96.15 12.46
C CYS A 7 43.88 96.58 12.29
N VAL A 8 43.50 96.65 11.01
CA VAL A 8 42.33 95.97 10.44
C VAL A 8 42.28 94.49 10.91
N PHE A 9 41.07 93.98 11.17
CA PHE A 9 40.59 92.57 11.15
C PHE A 9 39.76 92.23 12.38
N LEU A 10 38.44 92.43 12.31
CA LEU A 10 37.44 91.71 13.12
C LEU A 10 36.08 91.72 12.40
N ILE A 11 36.04 91.27 11.15
CA ILE A 11 34.80 90.82 10.49
C ILE A 11 35.13 89.55 9.69
N THR A 12 35.37 88.46 10.42
CA THR A 12 35.29 87.06 9.93
C THR A 12 35.34 86.14 11.16
N ALA A 13 34.29 86.21 11.98
CA ALA A 13 34.04 85.24 13.05
C ALA A 13 32.53 85.09 13.23
N VAL A 14 31.83 84.85 12.13
CA VAL A 14 30.42 84.47 12.12
C VAL A 14 30.31 83.25 11.21
N VAL A 15 30.01 82.12 11.85
CA VAL A 15 29.63 80.81 11.29
C VAL A 15 30.73 80.02 10.57
N PHE A 16 31.59 79.31 11.33
CA PHE A 16 32.15 78.01 10.88
C PHE A 16 32.46 77.04 12.04
N SER A 17 31.88 77.26 13.22
CA SER A 17 31.99 76.35 14.36
C SER A 17 30.63 75.70 14.66
N GLN A 18 30.18 74.84 13.74
CA GLN A 18 29.21 73.74 13.95
C GLN A 18 28.96 73.05 12.61
N LEU A 19 29.96 72.34 12.11
CA LEU A 19 29.78 71.28 11.13
C LEU A 19 30.56 70.06 11.64
N ASP A 20 30.30 69.67 12.88
CA ASP A 20 30.40 68.26 13.25
C ASP A 20 29.02 67.64 12.98
N SER A 21 28.61 67.72 11.72
CA SER A 21 27.47 66.97 11.22
C SER A 21 28.02 65.61 10.86
N THR A 22 28.26 64.76 11.86
CA THR A 22 28.10 63.33 11.63
C THR A 22 26.69 63.18 11.08
N VAL A 23 26.58 63.01 9.76
CA VAL A 23 25.28 62.93 9.09
C VAL A 23 24.61 61.69 9.64
N ALA A 24 23.65 61.86 10.55
CA ALA A 24 22.93 60.76 11.15
C ALA A 24 22.21 59.98 10.06
N ILE A 25 22.46 58.67 10.00
CA ILE A 25 21.87 57.76 9.02
C ILE A 25 20.38 57.66 9.32
N GLN A 26 19.52 57.89 8.34
CA GLN A 26 18.09 57.71 8.50
C GLN A 26 17.73 56.24 8.34
N CYS A 27 16.96 55.68 9.26
CA CYS A 27 16.58 54.27 9.24
C CYS A 27 15.08 54.12 9.41
N TYR A 28 14.43 53.25 8.64
CA TYR A 28 13.01 52.94 8.88
C TYR A 28 12.84 52.35 10.27
N SER A 29 11.81 52.81 10.99
CA SER A 29 11.52 52.40 12.36
C SER A 29 10.10 51.86 12.49
N CYS A 30 9.98 50.58 12.85
CA CYS A 30 8.70 49.92 13.05
C CYS A 30 8.87 48.61 13.83
N ASN A 31 7.76 48.09 14.35
CA ASN A 31 7.67 46.81 15.05
C ASN A 31 6.40 46.06 14.60
N SER A 32 6.50 44.76 14.31
CA SER A 32 5.36 43.92 13.91
C SER A 32 4.42 43.47 15.05
N SER A 33 4.68 43.79 16.31
CA SER A 33 3.80 43.48 17.45
C SER A 33 2.66 44.50 17.66
N GLY A 34 2.63 45.58 16.87
CA GLY A 34 1.58 46.61 16.87
C GLY A 34 0.56 46.46 15.72
N THR A 35 -0.28 47.49 15.52
CA THR A 35 -1.24 47.59 14.39
C THR A 35 -0.59 47.61 13.00
N ASP A 36 0.75 47.71 12.94
CA ASP A 36 1.54 47.89 11.71
C ASP A 36 2.15 46.59 11.17
N ALA A 37 1.73 45.42 11.67
CA ALA A 37 2.27 44.10 11.30
C ALA A 37 2.34 43.87 9.78
N GLY A 38 1.40 44.44 9.01
CA GLY A 38 1.42 44.43 7.55
C GLY A 38 2.49 45.34 6.95
N ASN A 39 2.62 46.59 7.40
CA ASN A 39 3.49 47.57 6.74
C ASN A 39 4.96 47.41 7.15
N CYS A 40 5.26 47.00 8.39
CA CYS A 40 6.65 46.79 8.81
C CYS A 40 7.31 45.58 8.10
N LEU A 41 6.52 44.54 7.82
CA LEU A 41 6.97 43.32 7.15
C LEU A 41 6.89 43.42 5.62
N MET A 42 5.79 43.96 5.08
CA MET A 42 5.48 43.92 3.64
C MET A 42 5.82 45.23 2.91
N SER A 43 5.93 46.35 3.62
CA SER A 43 6.12 47.67 2.99
C SER A 43 6.96 48.61 3.85
N PRO A 44 8.21 48.23 4.20
CA PRO A 44 9.04 48.98 5.12
C PRO A 44 9.32 50.42 4.66
N SER A 45 9.30 50.67 3.35
CA SER A 45 9.49 52.00 2.75
C SER A 45 8.37 53.00 3.06
N THR A 46 7.25 52.54 3.59
CA THR A 46 6.13 53.39 4.02
C THR A 46 6.25 53.84 5.47
N GLN A 47 7.25 53.32 6.19
CA GLN A 47 7.41 53.57 7.62
C GLN A 47 8.16 54.86 7.88
N ASN A 48 7.98 55.41 9.09
CA ASN A 48 8.72 56.60 9.51
C ASN A 48 10.20 56.28 9.67
N SER A 49 11.07 57.25 9.38
CA SER A 49 12.51 57.13 9.61
C SER A 49 12.91 57.75 10.96
N VAL A 50 13.93 57.17 11.58
CA VAL A 50 14.61 57.69 12.77
C VAL A 50 16.09 57.90 12.46
N ALA A 51 16.69 58.93 13.06
CA ALA A 51 18.10 59.23 12.92
C ALA A 51 18.96 58.30 13.80
N CYS A 52 19.96 57.65 13.21
CA CYS A 52 20.82 56.66 13.84
C CYS A 52 22.30 57.03 13.66
N GLU A 53 23.10 56.79 14.69
CA GLU A 53 24.53 57.17 14.69
C GLU A 53 25.42 56.20 13.90
N THR A 54 25.09 54.91 13.91
CA THR A 54 25.99 53.84 13.45
C THR A 54 25.50 53.08 12.22
N GLY A 55 24.19 53.03 12.00
CA GLY A 55 23.56 52.31 10.89
C GLY A 55 22.14 51.89 11.19
N CYS A 56 21.55 51.14 10.27
CA CYS A 56 20.22 50.56 10.38
C CYS A 56 20.28 49.05 10.61
N SER A 57 19.22 48.48 11.16
CA SER A 57 19.03 47.04 11.23
C SER A 57 17.59 46.61 10.98
N THR A 58 17.46 45.37 10.52
CA THR A 58 16.25 44.55 10.55
C THR A 58 16.55 43.35 11.42
N SER A 59 15.75 43.10 12.45
CA SER A 59 15.94 41.99 13.39
C SER A 59 14.63 41.31 13.74
N ILE A 60 14.70 40.03 14.10
CA ILE A 60 13.57 39.24 14.57
C ILE A 60 13.90 38.77 16.00
N SER A 61 13.02 39.06 16.96
CA SER A 61 13.16 38.56 18.34
C SER A 61 12.68 37.12 18.48
N GLU A 62 12.96 36.52 19.63
CA GLU A 62 12.61 35.11 19.92
C GLU A 62 11.12 34.79 19.82
N ASP A 63 10.26 35.78 20.08
CA ASP A 63 8.80 35.70 19.94
C ASP A 63 8.31 35.86 18.49
N GLY A 64 9.22 36.06 17.53
CA GLY A 64 8.90 36.28 16.12
C GLY A 64 8.63 37.71 15.71
N THR A 65 8.77 38.65 16.65
CA THR A 65 8.50 40.05 16.40
C THR A 65 9.61 40.66 15.52
N LEU A 66 9.23 41.22 14.36
CA LEU A 66 10.12 41.94 13.44
C LEU A 66 10.30 43.37 13.93
N ILE A 67 11.55 43.81 14.02
CA ILE A 67 11.94 45.14 14.45
C ILE A 67 12.86 45.76 13.39
N ARG A 68 12.54 46.97 12.95
CA ARG A 68 13.39 47.81 12.12
C ARG A 68 13.77 49.06 12.91
N GLY A 69 15.02 49.49 12.83
CA GLY A 69 15.48 50.69 13.51
C GLY A 69 17.00 50.88 13.45
N CYS A 70 17.54 51.59 14.43
CA CYS A 70 18.98 51.79 14.55
C CYS A 70 19.71 50.48 14.83
N GLN A 71 20.93 50.39 14.29
CA GLN A 71 21.79 49.23 14.41
C GLN A 71 21.97 48.79 15.87
N LEU A 72 21.72 47.51 16.12
CA LEU A 72 21.92 46.87 17.41
C LEU A 72 23.40 46.60 17.68
N THR A 73 23.77 46.57 18.96
CA THR A 73 25.13 46.21 19.42
C THR A 73 25.50 44.78 19.07
N SER A 74 24.52 43.87 19.02
CA SER A 74 24.66 42.50 18.52
C SER A 74 23.63 42.24 17.43
N CYS A 75 24.11 42.01 16.21
CA CYS A 75 23.28 41.67 15.05
C CYS A 75 23.89 40.47 14.34
N THR A 76 23.24 39.32 14.47
CA THR A 76 23.73 38.04 13.95
C THR A 76 22.76 37.45 12.95
N SER A 77 23.28 37.03 11.79
CA SER A 77 22.54 36.21 10.84
C SER A 77 22.12 34.87 11.47
N PRO A 78 20.95 34.30 11.11
CA PRO A 78 19.97 34.80 10.15
C PRO A 78 18.88 35.72 10.76
N SER A 79 18.85 35.91 12.08
CA SER A 79 17.80 36.67 12.76
C SER A 79 17.99 38.19 12.71
N CYS A 80 19.14 38.68 12.25
CA CYS A 80 19.41 40.11 12.11
C CYS A 80 20.34 40.42 10.93
N TRP A 81 20.05 41.54 10.26
CA TRP A 81 20.92 42.15 9.26
C TRP A 81 21.08 43.65 9.53
N SER A 82 22.29 44.19 9.33
CA SER A 82 22.60 45.61 9.48
C SER A 82 23.21 46.20 8.21
N CYS A 83 23.08 47.52 8.06
CA CYS A 83 23.57 48.26 6.90
C CYS A 83 23.83 49.74 7.25
N GLN A 84 24.66 50.42 6.47
CA GLN A 84 25.22 51.74 6.81
C GLN A 84 24.81 52.87 5.85
N THR A 85 23.66 52.75 5.19
CA THR A 85 23.15 53.77 4.26
C THR A 85 21.72 54.16 4.64
N ASP A 86 21.27 55.33 4.21
CA ASP A 86 19.92 55.79 4.53
C ASP A 86 18.86 54.78 4.05
N ASN A 87 17.94 54.44 4.94
CA ASN A 87 16.74 53.65 4.69
C ASN A 87 17.04 52.27 4.09
N CYS A 88 18.21 51.70 4.42
CA CYS A 88 18.72 50.46 3.84
C CYS A 88 18.14 49.18 4.48
N ASN A 89 17.47 49.30 5.63
CA ASN A 89 16.86 48.21 6.37
C ASN A 89 15.50 47.82 5.78
N THR A 90 15.49 47.45 4.50
CA THR A 90 14.31 47.05 3.71
C THR A 90 14.30 45.55 3.39
N ASN A 91 15.16 44.77 4.07
CA ASN A 91 15.31 43.33 3.91
C ASN A 91 13.94 42.61 3.83
N ILE A 92 13.82 41.71 2.87
CA ILE A 92 12.75 40.69 2.85
C ILE A 92 13.00 39.69 3.99
N VAL A 93 11.92 39.19 4.57
CA VAL A 93 11.97 38.13 5.59
C VAL A 93 11.43 36.85 4.97
N CYS A 94 12.14 35.74 5.06
CA CYS A 94 11.72 34.46 4.50
C CYS A 94 11.63 33.38 5.58
N LYS A 95 11.01 32.25 5.26
CA LYS A 95 11.18 31.03 6.06
C LYS A 95 12.51 30.38 5.69
N GLU A 96 13.26 29.97 6.70
CA GLU A 96 14.55 29.29 6.58
C GLU A 96 14.56 28.01 7.40
N CYS A 97 14.76 26.89 6.70
CA CYS A 97 15.03 25.59 7.28
C CYS A 97 15.65 24.71 6.18
N LEU A 98 16.77 24.04 6.50
CA LEU A 98 17.64 23.43 5.49
C LEU A 98 17.53 21.90 5.51
N GLY A 99 16.68 21.35 4.65
CA GLY A 99 16.53 19.90 4.50
C GLY A 99 15.97 19.19 5.73
N LEU A 100 15.38 19.93 6.68
CA LEU A 100 14.77 19.39 7.89
C LEU A 100 13.38 18.83 7.59
N GLU A 101 12.94 17.83 8.37
CA GLU A 101 11.63 17.20 8.21
C GLU A 101 10.48 18.21 8.28
N ASP A 102 10.51 19.11 9.27
CA ASP A 102 9.49 20.14 9.48
C ASP A 102 9.30 21.07 8.27
N CYS A 103 10.32 21.23 7.41
CA CYS A 103 10.22 22.03 6.18
C CYS A 103 9.25 21.46 5.15
N ALA A 104 9.05 20.16 5.21
CA ALA A 104 8.44 19.37 4.15
C ALA A 104 7.12 18.72 4.58
N THR A 105 6.85 18.66 5.88
CA THR A 105 5.68 17.96 6.44
C THR A 105 4.45 18.85 6.62
N ALA A 106 4.63 20.16 6.77
CA ALA A 106 3.51 21.08 6.96
C ALA A 106 3.85 22.49 6.45
N ASN A 107 2.86 23.39 6.55
CA ASN A 107 3.12 24.81 6.40
C ASN A 107 4.03 25.28 7.54
N VAL A 108 5.12 25.93 7.18
CA VAL A 108 6.16 26.40 8.11
C VAL A 108 5.75 27.78 8.64
N THR A 109 4.75 27.83 9.52
CA THR A 109 4.20 29.11 10.02
C THR A 109 4.91 29.63 11.26
N ASP A 110 5.57 28.76 12.02
CA ASP A 110 6.28 29.11 13.26
C ASP A 110 7.36 30.18 13.01
N ALA A 111 7.43 31.16 13.91
CA ALA A 111 8.34 32.28 13.86
C ALA A 111 9.81 31.89 14.00
N LYS A 112 10.12 30.76 14.64
CA LYS A 112 11.51 30.27 14.77
C LYS A 112 12.21 30.02 13.43
N TYR A 113 11.43 29.86 12.36
CA TYR A 113 11.94 29.70 11.00
C TYR A 113 12.05 31.03 10.25
N ASN A 114 11.69 32.18 10.83
CA ASN A 114 11.84 33.45 10.14
C ASN A 114 13.32 33.85 10.05
N ALA A 115 13.77 34.25 8.86
CA ALA A 115 15.13 34.71 8.58
C ALA A 115 15.10 36.06 7.86
N VAL A 116 15.98 36.97 8.27
CA VAL A 116 16.21 38.25 7.59
C VAL A 116 17.18 38.01 6.44
N CYS A 117 16.71 38.17 5.20
CA CYS A 117 17.57 37.97 4.04
C CYS A 117 18.57 39.11 3.88
N PRO A 118 19.77 38.86 3.32
CA PRO A 118 20.75 39.91 3.04
C PRO A 118 20.15 41.06 2.23
N SER A 119 20.61 42.30 2.45
CA SER A 119 20.10 43.46 1.70
C SER A 119 20.74 43.50 0.29
N SER A 120 20.14 42.78 -0.66
CA SER A 120 20.51 42.81 -2.08
C SER A 120 19.27 42.78 -2.98
N ALA A 121 19.33 43.45 -4.12
CA ALA A 121 18.20 43.60 -5.05
C ALA A 121 17.62 42.27 -5.57
N ASP A 122 18.42 41.20 -5.59
CA ASP A 122 18.02 39.90 -6.14
C ASP A 122 17.53 38.90 -5.09
N GLN A 123 17.42 39.28 -3.80
CA GLN A 123 16.94 38.37 -2.76
C GLN A 123 15.44 38.08 -2.91
N GLN A 124 15.11 36.80 -2.80
CA GLN A 124 13.76 36.25 -2.76
C GLN A 124 13.67 35.13 -1.74
N CYS A 125 12.45 34.81 -1.33
CA CYS A 125 12.19 33.59 -0.58
C CYS A 125 12.17 32.41 -1.54
N VAL A 126 12.96 31.38 -1.25
CA VAL A 126 13.14 30.21 -2.10
C VAL A 126 12.61 28.96 -1.37
N SER A 127 11.94 28.10 -2.12
CA SER A 127 11.63 26.72 -1.76
C SER A 127 12.31 25.80 -2.76
N GLN A 128 13.12 24.87 -2.28
CA GLN A 128 13.94 24.01 -3.13
C GLN A 128 13.84 22.54 -2.71
N VAL A 129 13.67 21.64 -3.69
CA VAL A 129 13.87 20.21 -3.51
C VAL A 129 15.35 19.91 -3.69
N ASN A 130 15.97 19.35 -2.65
CA ASN A 130 17.39 18.99 -2.61
C ASN A 130 17.65 17.68 -3.38
N GLY A 131 18.93 17.39 -3.66
CA GLY A 131 19.32 16.14 -4.34
C GLY A 131 18.95 14.86 -3.57
N ASN A 132 18.87 14.94 -2.23
CA ASN A 132 18.36 13.88 -1.35
C ASN A 132 16.83 13.91 -1.17
N LYS A 133 16.12 14.67 -2.02
CA LYS A 133 14.65 14.75 -2.11
C LYS A 133 13.96 15.45 -0.93
N THR A 134 14.70 15.96 0.05
CA THR A 134 14.17 16.81 1.13
C THR A 134 13.91 18.24 0.63
N VAL A 135 13.28 19.07 1.45
CA VAL A 135 12.97 20.48 1.13
C VAL A 135 13.84 21.41 1.95
N SER A 136 14.37 22.42 1.28
CA SER A 136 14.93 23.61 1.94
C SER A 136 14.05 24.81 1.66
N LEU A 137 13.77 25.58 2.71
CA LEU A 137 13.28 26.94 2.63
C LEU A 137 14.46 27.86 2.97
N LEU A 138 14.70 28.91 2.19
CA LEU A 138 15.84 29.81 2.44
C LEU A 138 15.66 31.17 1.78
N CYS A 139 16.50 32.12 2.19
CA CYS A 139 16.82 33.31 1.42
C CYS A 139 17.70 32.95 0.21
N GLY A 140 17.37 33.40 -0.98
CA GLY A 140 18.17 33.12 -2.17
C GLY A 140 17.84 34.02 -3.35
N THR A 141 18.34 33.65 -4.53
CA THR A 141 18.02 34.35 -5.78
C THR A 141 16.79 33.76 -6.44
N ALA A 142 16.17 34.53 -7.34
CA ALA A 142 15.02 34.07 -8.11
C ALA A 142 15.33 32.76 -8.85
N CYS A 143 14.45 31.77 -8.70
CA CYS A 143 14.48 30.51 -9.40
C CYS A 143 13.08 30.10 -9.88
N SER A 144 13.05 29.39 -11.00
CA SER A 144 11.82 28.80 -11.55
C SER A 144 12.18 27.50 -12.26
N SER A 145 11.88 26.38 -11.62
CA SER A 145 12.10 25.03 -12.17
C SER A 145 11.16 24.03 -11.49
N ALA A 146 11.18 22.77 -11.93
CA ALA A 146 10.41 21.70 -11.28
C ALA A 146 10.81 21.46 -9.82
N THR A 147 12.03 21.82 -9.42
CA THR A 147 12.57 21.59 -8.07
C THR A 147 12.88 22.87 -7.31
N CYS A 148 12.55 24.04 -7.87
CA CYS A 148 12.80 25.33 -7.21
C CYS A 148 11.71 26.34 -7.55
N SER A 149 11.13 26.95 -6.54
CA SER A 149 10.20 28.07 -6.65
C SER A 149 10.70 29.23 -5.81
N SER A 150 10.45 30.45 -6.27
CA SER A 150 10.83 31.67 -5.56
C SER A 150 9.73 32.72 -5.62
N CYS A 151 9.72 33.61 -4.64
CA CYS A 151 8.76 34.70 -4.55
C CYS A 151 9.35 35.89 -3.78
N ALA A 152 8.93 37.10 -4.15
CA ALA A 152 9.55 38.36 -3.71
C ALA A 152 8.87 39.00 -2.48
N THR A 153 7.82 38.37 -1.93
CA THR A 153 7.08 38.90 -0.78
C THR A 153 7.55 38.23 0.51
N SER A 154 7.66 38.98 1.61
CA SER A 154 8.05 38.39 2.89
C SER A 154 7.17 37.18 3.26
N LEU A 155 7.80 36.11 3.75
CA LEU A 155 7.21 34.85 4.21
C LEU A 155 6.42 34.06 3.16
N CYS A 156 6.54 34.38 1.87
CA CYS A 156 5.77 33.74 0.82
C CYS A 156 6.13 32.26 0.58
N ASN A 157 7.28 31.80 1.09
CA ASN A 157 7.73 30.40 1.02
C ASN A 157 7.26 29.55 2.22
N ALA A 158 6.30 30.01 3.02
CA ALA A 158 5.80 29.29 4.19
C ALA A 158 4.86 28.11 3.88
N ASN A 159 4.33 28.02 2.66
CA ASN A 159 3.43 26.96 2.26
C ASN A 159 4.18 25.65 1.98
N LEU A 160 3.48 24.52 2.13
CA LEU A 160 3.96 23.20 1.73
C LEU A 160 4.50 23.22 0.30
N TYR A 161 5.73 22.72 0.12
CA TYR A 161 6.40 22.70 -1.18
C TYR A 161 6.99 21.33 -1.52
N PRO A 162 6.88 20.85 -2.78
CA PRO A 162 5.95 21.30 -3.80
C PRO A 162 4.48 21.30 -3.34
N ALA A 163 3.61 22.02 -4.05
CA ALA A 163 2.20 22.09 -3.69
C ALA A 163 1.48 20.73 -3.79
N ASP A 164 1.98 19.83 -4.65
CA ASP A 164 1.53 18.45 -4.85
C ASP A 164 2.30 17.43 -4.01
N ARG A 165 3.00 17.89 -2.96
CA ARG A 165 3.69 17.06 -1.98
C ARG A 165 2.83 15.87 -1.55
N ARG A 166 3.39 14.65 -1.54
CA ARG A 166 2.70 13.46 -1.02
C ARG A 166 2.18 13.75 0.38
N GLN A 167 0.88 13.54 0.57
CA GLN A 167 0.23 13.63 1.88
C GLN A 167 -0.23 12.24 2.31
N CYS A 168 -0.01 11.93 3.59
CA CYS A 168 -0.40 10.68 4.21
C CYS A 168 -1.05 10.95 5.57
N TYR A 169 -1.85 10.00 6.06
CA TYR A 169 -2.19 9.99 7.47
C TYR A 169 -0.94 9.58 8.28
N SER A 170 -0.64 10.31 9.35
CA SER A 170 0.48 10.06 10.27
C SER A 170 -0.01 10.01 11.71
N CYS A 171 0.20 8.88 12.36
CA CYS A 171 -0.20 8.64 13.73
C CYS A 171 0.46 7.36 14.26
N SER A 172 0.43 7.17 15.59
CA SER A 172 0.72 5.89 16.24
C SER A 172 -0.26 5.61 17.39
N GLY A 173 -0.65 4.36 17.58
CA GLY A 173 -1.43 3.89 18.74
C GLY A 173 -2.92 3.70 18.47
N THR A 174 -3.75 3.99 19.47
CA THR A 174 -5.18 3.65 19.50
C THR A 174 -6.02 4.39 18.49
N ASP A 175 -5.65 5.63 18.19
CA ASP A 175 -6.45 6.49 17.32
C ASP A 175 -6.16 6.24 15.82
N CYS A 176 -5.16 5.41 15.52
CA CYS A 176 -4.73 5.10 14.16
C CYS A 176 -5.60 4.11 13.38
N ASN A 177 -6.62 3.55 14.01
CA ASN A 177 -7.62 2.76 13.30
C ASN A 177 -8.73 3.63 12.66
N LYS A 178 -8.64 4.95 12.85
CA LYS A 178 -9.53 5.97 12.26
C LYS A 178 -8.73 6.96 11.42
N PHE A 179 -9.43 7.79 10.66
CA PHE A 179 -8.84 8.73 9.72
C PHE A 179 -9.43 10.11 9.97
N GLU A 180 -8.64 10.98 10.59
CA GLU A 180 -9.05 12.35 10.91
C GLU A 180 -8.19 13.34 10.13
N GLU A 181 -8.77 14.48 9.76
CA GLU A 181 -8.06 15.52 9.00
C GLU A 181 -6.84 16.08 9.75
N SER A 182 -6.89 16.09 11.09
CA SER A 182 -5.78 16.48 11.96
C SER A 182 -4.57 15.54 11.91
N MET A 183 -4.71 14.34 11.34
CA MET A 183 -3.62 13.37 11.17
C MET A 183 -2.92 13.50 9.81
N ILE A 184 -3.37 14.40 8.93
CA ILE A 184 -2.77 14.57 7.61
C ILE A 184 -1.45 15.33 7.73
N THR A 185 -0.39 14.76 7.14
CA THR A 185 0.92 15.39 7.04
C THR A 185 1.50 15.21 5.64
N GLY A 186 2.31 16.17 5.20
CA GLY A 186 3.18 16.01 4.03
C GLY A 186 4.36 15.09 4.33
N CYS A 187 4.93 14.46 3.30
CA CYS A 187 6.11 13.62 3.48
C CYS A 187 7.43 14.40 3.39
N SER A 188 8.39 14.06 4.25
CA SER A 188 9.71 14.71 4.28
C SER A 188 10.47 14.64 2.95
N GLN A 189 10.28 13.58 2.16
CA GLN A 189 10.89 13.38 0.84
C GLN A 189 9.83 13.39 -0.28
N THR A 190 10.22 13.84 -1.48
CA THR A 190 9.29 14.01 -2.63
C THR A 190 8.80 12.71 -3.25
N ASP A 191 9.54 11.62 -3.06
CA ASP A 191 9.24 10.28 -3.59
C ASP A 191 8.72 9.32 -2.52
N ALA A 192 8.43 9.83 -1.33
CA ALA A 192 7.88 9.05 -0.25
C ALA A 192 6.50 8.47 -0.63
N LYS A 193 6.22 7.28 -0.10
CA LYS A 193 4.91 6.62 -0.20
C LYS A 193 4.22 6.65 1.16
N CYS A 194 2.94 6.34 1.20
CA CYS A 194 2.24 6.15 2.46
C CYS A 194 2.33 4.69 2.90
N PHE A 195 2.44 4.44 4.19
CA PHE A 195 2.37 3.10 4.76
C PHE A 195 1.28 2.99 5.84
N THR A 196 0.84 1.75 6.06
CA THR A 196 0.06 1.29 7.22
C THR A 196 0.73 0.04 7.77
N THR A 197 0.90 -0.03 9.09
CA THR A 197 1.32 -1.24 9.80
C THR A 197 0.60 -1.33 11.14
N GLY A 198 0.53 -2.51 11.74
CA GLY A 198 -0.10 -2.69 13.04
C GLY A 198 -0.21 -4.13 13.48
N THR A 199 -0.36 -4.32 14.79
CA THR A 199 -0.52 -5.62 15.46
C THR A 199 -1.91 -5.80 16.08
N SER A 200 -2.68 -4.72 16.21
CA SER A 200 -4.07 -4.72 16.65
C SER A 200 -4.77 -3.41 16.26
N GLU A 201 -6.09 -3.33 16.44
CA GLU A 201 -6.85 -2.08 16.27
C GLU A 201 -6.34 -0.93 17.15
N THR A 202 -5.78 -1.27 18.32
CA THR A 202 -5.25 -0.30 19.28
C THR A 202 -3.77 -0.01 19.09
N ASN A 203 -3.12 -0.71 18.16
CA ASN A 203 -1.69 -0.62 17.90
C ASN A 203 -1.44 -0.64 16.39
N MET A 204 -1.84 0.47 15.76
CA MET A 204 -1.53 0.77 14.37
C MET A 204 -0.54 1.93 14.28
N THR A 205 0.19 1.99 13.18
CA THR A 205 1.07 3.09 12.82
C THR A 205 0.88 3.41 11.35
N ARG A 206 0.82 4.70 11.05
CA ARG A 206 0.68 5.23 9.69
C ARG A 206 1.69 6.34 9.51
N GLY A 207 2.14 6.54 8.28
CA GLY A 207 3.00 7.66 7.95
C GLY A 207 3.55 7.57 6.55
N CYS A 208 4.61 8.35 6.33
CA CYS A 208 5.38 8.35 5.11
C CYS A 208 6.56 7.38 5.22
N THR A 209 6.91 6.71 4.13
CA THR A 209 8.10 5.84 4.06
C THR A 209 9.43 6.60 4.22
N SER A 210 9.37 7.94 4.25
CA SER A 210 10.52 8.84 4.43
C SER A 210 10.66 9.40 5.85
N ALA A 211 9.77 9.03 6.78
CA ALA A 211 9.86 9.50 8.16
C ALA A 211 11.12 8.91 8.83
N ASP A 212 11.92 9.75 9.49
CA ASP A 212 13.27 9.44 10.02
C ASP A 212 13.24 8.61 11.33
N THR A 213 12.07 8.09 11.71
CA THR A 213 11.97 7.16 12.82
C THR A 213 12.25 5.74 12.35
N ALA A 214 12.64 4.85 13.27
CA ALA A 214 12.93 3.44 13.04
C ALA A 214 11.67 2.64 12.59
N ILE A 215 11.08 3.02 11.46
CA ILE A 215 9.88 2.43 10.91
C ILE A 215 10.29 1.26 10.03
N LYS A 216 9.68 0.11 10.29
CA LYS A 216 9.83 -1.18 9.58
C LYS A 216 9.48 -1.09 8.08
N CYS A 217 8.72 -0.06 7.69
CA CYS A 217 8.10 0.12 6.37
C CYS A 217 8.83 1.15 5.50
N ALA A 218 10.10 0.86 5.15
CA ALA A 218 10.79 1.58 4.08
C ALA A 218 10.05 1.42 2.74
N ALA A 219 10.33 2.30 1.77
CA ALA A 219 9.63 2.32 0.48
C ALA A 219 9.77 1.03 -0.35
N ASP A 220 10.83 0.27 -0.09
CA ASP A 220 11.21 -1.02 -0.68
C ASP A 220 11.03 -2.20 0.29
N SER A 221 10.35 -1.99 1.42
CA SER A 221 10.12 -3.05 2.40
C SER A 221 9.34 -4.21 1.80
N THR A 222 9.85 -5.42 2.03
CA THR A 222 9.19 -6.69 1.66
C THR A 222 8.45 -7.32 2.86
N ASP A 223 8.33 -6.58 3.96
CA ASP A 223 7.64 -7.04 5.15
C ASP A 223 6.13 -7.11 4.90
N PRO A 224 5.50 -8.29 5.06
CA PRO A 224 4.06 -8.44 4.84
C PRO A 224 3.21 -7.64 5.83
N ASP A 225 3.78 -7.16 6.95
CA ASP A 225 3.10 -6.25 7.88
C ASP A 225 3.15 -4.78 7.42
N CYS A 226 3.78 -4.49 6.29
CA CYS A 226 3.88 -3.15 5.73
C CYS A 226 3.01 -3.05 4.48
N LEU A 227 1.84 -2.42 4.63
CA LEU A 227 1.03 -2.07 3.47
C LEU A 227 1.45 -0.70 2.95
N ILE A 228 2.03 -0.66 1.75
CA ILE A 228 2.51 0.55 1.09
C ILE A 228 1.58 0.91 -0.07
N CYS A 229 1.28 2.20 -0.24
CA CYS A 229 0.49 2.71 -1.35
C CYS A 229 1.02 4.07 -1.84
N ASP A 230 0.76 4.39 -3.11
CA ASP A 230 1.44 5.47 -3.83
C ASP A 230 0.48 6.54 -4.37
N THR A 231 -0.55 6.86 -3.59
CA THR A 231 -1.47 7.98 -3.88
C THR A 231 -1.70 8.81 -2.62
N ASN A 232 -2.21 10.04 -2.76
CA ASN A 232 -2.42 10.89 -1.60
C ASN A 232 -3.49 10.27 -0.68
N LEU A 233 -3.22 10.28 0.63
CA LEU A 233 -4.15 9.83 1.66
C LEU A 233 -4.64 8.38 1.46
N CYS A 234 -3.81 7.53 0.84
CA CYS A 234 -4.20 6.16 0.47
C CYS A 234 -4.11 5.15 1.63
N ASN A 235 -3.42 5.51 2.71
CA ASN A 235 -3.19 4.64 3.85
C ASN A 235 -4.38 4.65 4.80
N THR A 236 -5.56 4.25 4.30
CA THR A 236 -6.88 4.34 4.96
C THR A 236 -7.51 3.00 5.29
N LEU A 237 -6.73 1.92 5.28
CA LEU A 237 -7.25 0.61 5.64
C LEU A 237 -7.22 0.43 7.16
N GLN A 238 -8.39 0.12 7.73
CA GLN A 238 -8.54 -0.26 9.14
C GLN A 238 -7.87 -1.61 9.42
N TYR A 239 -7.48 -1.86 10.67
CA TYR A 239 -6.82 -3.10 11.08
C TYR A 239 -7.63 -4.33 10.69
N GLN A 240 -8.93 -4.31 10.93
CA GLN A 240 -9.91 -5.28 10.43
C GLN A 240 -10.88 -4.58 9.49
N ARG A 241 -11.19 -5.22 8.37
CA ARG A 241 -12.13 -4.71 7.37
C ARG A 241 -13.05 -5.82 6.87
N ASP A 242 -14.20 -5.41 6.34
CA ASP A 242 -15.10 -6.33 5.66
C ASP A 242 -14.40 -6.94 4.44
N ALA A 243 -14.46 -8.26 4.33
CA ALA A 243 -13.89 -9.04 3.23
C ALA A 243 -14.95 -9.38 2.16
N GLY A 244 -16.18 -8.92 2.35
CA GLY A 244 -17.31 -9.18 1.46
C GLY A 244 -17.94 -10.55 1.68
N SER A 245 -18.58 -11.07 0.64
CA SER A 245 -19.20 -12.39 0.66
C SER A 245 -18.77 -13.22 -0.54
N CYS A 246 -18.68 -14.53 -0.36
CA CYS A 246 -18.24 -15.47 -1.39
C CYS A 246 -19.06 -16.75 -1.34
N LEU A 247 -19.05 -17.51 -2.44
CA LEU A 247 -19.48 -18.90 -2.38
C LEU A 247 -18.44 -19.69 -1.58
N ILE A 248 -18.90 -20.42 -0.55
CA ILE A 248 -18.05 -21.23 0.33
C ILE A 248 -18.60 -22.66 0.37
N CYS A 249 -17.85 -23.57 -0.24
CA CYS A 249 -18.22 -24.98 -0.36
C CYS A 249 -17.02 -25.85 -0.70
N ASP A 250 -17.14 -27.11 -0.31
CA ASP A 250 -16.24 -28.19 -0.68
C ASP A 250 -16.94 -29.09 -1.70
N ASN A 251 -16.22 -29.43 -2.77
CA ASN A 251 -16.69 -30.30 -3.86
C ASN A 251 -17.96 -29.79 -4.57
N CYS A 252 -17.92 -28.55 -5.05
CA CYS A 252 -19.04 -27.83 -5.67
C CYS A 252 -18.72 -27.33 -7.09
N ALA A 253 -18.57 -28.28 -8.03
CA ALA A 253 -18.23 -27.97 -9.42
C ALA A 253 -19.38 -27.30 -10.20
N ALA A 254 -20.63 -27.56 -9.82
CA ALA A 254 -21.80 -26.97 -10.48
C ALA A 254 -21.85 -25.45 -10.31
N GLN A 255 -22.55 -24.79 -11.22
CA GLN A 255 -22.86 -23.36 -11.10
C GLN A 255 -23.71 -23.09 -9.86
N GLN A 256 -23.43 -21.99 -9.17
CA GLN A 256 -24.16 -21.56 -7.97
C GLN A 256 -24.83 -20.20 -8.18
N ASP A 257 -25.79 -19.85 -7.30
CA ASP A 257 -26.52 -18.58 -7.34
C ASP A 257 -25.97 -17.66 -6.24
N ALA A 258 -25.26 -16.59 -6.64
CA ALA A 258 -24.65 -15.64 -5.69
C ALA A 258 -25.67 -15.06 -4.68
N ASN A 259 -26.94 -14.88 -5.07
CA ASN A 259 -27.94 -14.28 -4.19
C ASN A 259 -28.46 -15.25 -3.11
N LYS A 260 -28.25 -16.55 -3.30
CA LYS A 260 -28.75 -17.59 -2.39
C LYS A 260 -27.62 -18.27 -1.62
N ASP A 261 -26.50 -18.50 -2.29
CA ASP A 261 -25.46 -19.40 -1.82
C ASP A 261 -24.24 -18.65 -1.24
N ALA A 262 -24.12 -17.34 -1.49
CA ALA A 262 -23.01 -16.55 -0.96
C ALA A 262 -23.12 -16.39 0.56
N LYS A 263 -21.99 -16.58 1.23
CA LYS A 263 -21.84 -16.46 2.67
C LYS A 263 -20.86 -15.33 2.98
N PRO A 264 -21.05 -14.59 4.09
CA PRO A 264 -20.10 -13.57 4.50
C PRO A 264 -18.74 -14.21 4.77
N CYS A 265 -17.68 -13.53 4.36
CA CYS A 265 -16.32 -13.84 4.74
C CYS A 265 -16.05 -13.31 6.15
N ASP A 266 -15.13 -13.95 6.87
CA ASP A 266 -14.61 -13.37 8.11
C ASP A 266 -13.88 -12.05 7.80
N LEU A 267 -13.76 -11.18 8.81
CA LEU A 267 -12.99 -9.94 8.69
C LEU A 267 -11.57 -10.23 8.19
N ALA A 268 -11.11 -9.42 7.24
CA ALA A 268 -9.73 -9.46 6.76
C ALA A 268 -8.89 -8.44 7.51
N LEU A 269 -7.63 -8.80 7.77
CA LEU A 269 -6.64 -7.85 8.27
C LEU A 269 -6.25 -6.85 7.19
N TYR A 270 -5.73 -5.69 7.60
CA TYR A 270 -5.35 -4.61 6.69
C TYR A 270 -4.37 -5.06 5.58
N ASN A 271 -3.51 -6.04 5.86
CA ASN A 271 -2.50 -6.59 4.96
C ASN A 271 -2.95 -7.85 4.20
N GLN A 272 -4.19 -8.32 4.38
CA GLN A 272 -4.70 -9.49 3.68
C GLN A 272 -5.44 -9.13 2.40
N THR A 273 -5.26 -9.96 1.37
CA THR A 273 -6.05 -9.88 0.12
C THR A 273 -7.50 -10.28 0.39
N ILE A 274 -8.44 -9.52 -0.17
CA ILE A 274 -9.89 -9.79 -0.09
C ILE A 274 -10.45 -10.20 -1.46
N GLY A 275 -11.58 -10.88 -1.44
CA GLY A 275 -12.25 -11.41 -2.62
C GLY A 275 -12.49 -12.91 -2.51
N CYS A 276 -12.95 -13.50 -3.61
CA CYS A 276 -13.32 -14.91 -3.66
C CYS A 276 -12.32 -15.72 -4.47
N TYR A 277 -12.21 -17.00 -4.15
CA TYR A 277 -11.44 -17.96 -4.92
C TYR A 277 -12.26 -19.18 -5.33
N THR A 278 -11.78 -19.85 -6.38
CA THR A 278 -12.14 -21.22 -6.76
C THR A 278 -10.86 -22.00 -7.01
N VAL A 279 -10.62 -23.07 -6.24
CA VAL A 279 -9.48 -23.98 -6.37
C VAL A 279 -9.98 -25.31 -6.92
N THR A 280 -9.28 -25.86 -7.91
CA THR A 280 -9.56 -27.20 -8.45
C THR A 280 -8.41 -28.15 -8.14
N THR A 281 -8.65 -29.16 -7.30
CA THR A 281 -7.67 -30.20 -6.97
C THR A 281 -8.12 -31.53 -7.56
N GLY A 282 -7.60 -31.87 -8.73
CA GLY A 282 -8.08 -32.99 -9.53
C GLY A 282 -9.51 -32.74 -10.00
N THR A 283 -10.49 -33.36 -9.35
CA THR A 283 -11.93 -33.18 -9.64
C THR A 283 -12.70 -32.50 -8.52
N ILE A 284 -12.03 -32.17 -7.43
CA ILE A 284 -12.64 -31.47 -6.31
C ILE A 284 -12.54 -29.98 -6.59
N VAL A 285 -13.68 -29.31 -6.63
CA VAL A 285 -13.79 -27.86 -6.73
C VAL A 285 -14.15 -27.31 -5.38
N SER A 286 -13.26 -26.51 -4.79
CA SER A 286 -13.50 -25.81 -3.53
C SER A 286 -13.54 -24.31 -3.77
N ARG A 287 -14.44 -23.64 -3.07
CA ARG A 287 -14.66 -22.20 -3.17
C ARG A 287 -14.56 -21.56 -1.79
N GLY A 288 -14.03 -20.35 -1.72
CA GLY A 288 -13.90 -19.65 -0.45
C GLY A 288 -13.46 -18.20 -0.58
N CYS A 289 -13.11 -17.62 0.56
CA CYS A 289 -12.65 -16.24 0.68
C CYS A 289 -11.12 -16.18 0.67
N LEU A 290 -10.53 -15.23 -0.06
CA LEU A 290 -9.07 -15.10 -0.22
C LEU A 290 -8.34 -14.86 1.10
N ASN A 291 -8.94 -14.16 2.06
CA ASN A 291 -8.35 -13.91 3.36
C ASN A 291 -8.25 -15.16 4.26
N LYS A 292 -8.80 -16.29 3.82
CA LYS A 292 -8.72 -17.60 4.46
C LYS A 292 -7.99 -18.65 3.61
N LEU A 293 -7.49 -18.25 2.44
CA LEU A 293 -6.72 -19.16 1.61
C LEU A 293 -5.31 -19.29 2.18
N ASP A 294 -4.87 -20.53 2.41
CA ASP A 294 -3.49 -20.81 2.75
C ASP A 294 -2.60 -20.69 1.50
N GLY A 295 -1.78 -19.64 1.47
CA GLY A 295 -0.90 -19.33 0.35
C GLY A 295 -1.57 -18.47 -0.75
N GLU A 296 -0.91 -18.37 -1.90
CA GLU A 296 -1.36 -17.52 -3.00
C GLU A 296 -2.34 -18.25 -3.92
N CYS A 297 -3.35 -17.53 -4.40
CA CYS A 297 -4.22 -18.01 -5.47
C CYS A 297 -3.55 -17.76 -6.83
N SER A 298 -3.16 -18.83 -7.54
CA SER A 298 -2.49 -18.74 -8.82
C SER A 298 -2.93 -19.84 -9.79
N ALA A 299 -2.57 -19.70 -11.07
CA ALA A 299 -2.77 -20.76 -12.04
C ALA A 299 -2.00 -22.06 -11.67
N THR A 300 -0.86 -21.95 -10.96
CA THR A 300 -0.02 -23.09 -10.57
C THR A 300 -0.72 -24.05 -9.62
N ASN A 301 -1.56 -23.54 -8.72
CA ASN A 301 -2.41 -24.35 -7.84
C ASN A 301 -3.86 -24.44 -8.34
N SER A 302 -4.08 -24.26 -9.65
CA SER A 302 -5.42 -24.32 -10.28
C SER A 302 -6.45 -23.45 -9.56
N CYS A 303 -6.01 -22.27 -9.11
CA CYS A 303 -6.81 -21.30 -8.40
C CYS A 303 -7.16 -20.12 -9.30
N THR A 304 -8.43 -19.73 -9.29
CA THR A 304 -8.92 -18.49 -9.91
C THR A 304 -9.54 -17.62 -8.83
N SER A 305 -9.39 -16.30 -8.97
CA SER A 305 -9.89 -15.33 -8.01
C SER A 305 -10.65 -14.19 -8.68
N CYS A 306 -11.49 -13.52 -7.90
CA CYS A 306 -12.26 -12.35 -8.31
C CYS A 306 -12.58 -11.47 -7.09
N SER A 307 -12.78 -10.17 -7.30
CA SER A 307 -12.85 -9.19 -6.21
C SER A 307 -14.27 -8.77 -5.83
N GLU A 308 -15.28 -9.12 -6.62
CA GLU A 308 -16.68 -8.75 -6.36
C GLU A 308 -17.37 -9.75 -5.42
N SER A 309 -18.38 -9.28 -4.68
CA SER A 309 -19.16 -10.15 -3.79
C SER A 309 -19.85 -11.27 -4.56
N GLY A 310 -19.65 -12.51 -4.12
CA GLY A 310 -20.27 -13.69 -4.71
C GLY A 310 -19.84 -13.96 -6.16
N CYS A 311 -18.70 -13.44 -6.61
CA CYS A 311 -18.27 -13.54 -8.01
C CYS A 311 -17.88 -14.95 -8.45
N ASN A 312 -17.53 -15.83 -7.52
CA ASN A 312 -17.09 -17.20 -7.79
C ASN A 312 -18.27 -18.14 -8.03
N VAL A 313 -19.15 -17.86 -9.00
CA VAL A 313 -20.36 -18.65 -9.32
C VAL A 313 -20.21 -19.67 -10.45
N ALA A 314 -19.26 -19.45 -11.35
CA ALA A 314 -19.19 -20.19 -12.62
C ALA A 314 -19.01 -21.69 -12.39
N ALA A 315 -19.70 -22.52 -13.18
CA ALA A 315 -19.42 -23.96 -13.19
C ALA A 315 -17.97 -24.21 -13.61
N VAL A 316 -17.34 -25.19 -12.97
CA VAL A 316 -16.02 -25.67 -13.34
C VAL A 316 -16.19 -27.00 -14.03
N ASP A 317 -15.70 -27.09 -15.26
CA ASP A 317 -15.71 -28.34 -16.03
C ASP A 317 -14.68 -29.31 -15.43
N VAL A 318 -15.17 -30.21 -14.57
CA VAL A 318 -14.39 -31.34 -14.07
C VAL A 318 -14.77 -32.56 -14.90
N ALA A 319 -13.82 -33.11 -15.65
CA ALA A 319 -14.04 -34.32 -16.41
C ALA A 319 -14.48 -35.44 -15.44
N PHE A 320 -15.69 -35.95 -15.60
CA PHE A 320 -16.13 -37.12 -14.87
C PHE A 320 -15.39 -38.34 -15.42
N GLU A 321 -14.63 -39.00 -14.56
CA GLU A 321 -13.80 -40.14 -14.89
C GLU A 321 -14.23 -41.37 -14.09
N CYS A 322 -14.06 -42.54 -14.68
CA CYS A 322 -14.24 -43.82 -14.00
C CYS A 322 -12.93 -44.57 -13.99
N ILE A 323 -12.73 -45.42 -12.97
CA ILE A 323 -11.68 -46.43 -13.05
C ILE A 323 -12.03 -47.37 -14.21
N ALA A 324 -11.10 -47.59 -15.12
CA ALA A 324 -11.24 -48.45 -16.29
C ALA A 324 -10.20 -49.58 -16.25
N CYS A 325 -10.62 -50.76 -15.85
CA CYS A 325 -9.71 -51.89 -15.71
C CYS A 325 -10.42 -53.25 -15.71
N ILE A 326 -9.66 -54.29 -16.04
CA ILE A 326 -10.05 -55.69 -15.89
C ILE A 326 -9.02 -56.42 -15.04
N SER A 327 -9.47 -57.22 -14.07
CA SER A 327 -8.61 -57.82 -13.03
C SER A 327 -7.54 -58.80 -13.50
N ASN A 328 -7.61 -59.30 -14.73
CA ASN A 328 -6.55 -60.13 -15.33
C ASN A 328 -5.48 -59.31 -16.08
N GLU A 329 -5.75 -58.04 -16.37
CA GLU A 329 -4.88 -57.17 -17.15
C GLU A 329 -4.19 -56.13 -16.27
N VAL A 330 -4.91 -55.63 -15.27
CA VAL A 330 -4.45 -54.56 -14.38
C VAL A 330 -4.37 -55.10 -12.96
N ALA A 331 -3.15 -55.10 -12.41
CA ALA A 331 -2.91 -55.43 -11.01
C ALA A 331 -3.72 -54.49 -10.10
N ASP A 332 -4.20 -55.00 -8.97
CA ASP A 332 -5.06 -54.27 -8.01
C ASP A 332 -6.44 -53.84 -8.54
N CYS A 333 -6.81 -54.09 -9.80
CA CYS A 333 -8.16 -53.76 -10.28
C CYS A 333 -9.29 -54.45 -9.48
N TRP A 334 -9.03 -55.66 -8.95
CA TRP A 334 -9.99 -56.39 -8.13
C TRP A 334 -10.25 -55.70 -6.78
N SER A 335 -9.17 -55.38 -6.07
CA SER A 335 -9.23 -54.91 -4.69
C SER A 335 -9.28 -53.39 -4.57
N ALA A 336 -8.78 -52.68 -5.60
CA ALA A 336 -8.65 -51.23 -5.66
C ALA A 336 -8.09 -50.66 -4.35
N THR A 337 -7.01 -51.27 -3.84
CA THR A 337 -6.34 -50.78 -2.63
C THR A 337 -5.69 -49.42 -2.83
N LYS A 338 -5.35 -49.08 -4.09
CA LYS A 338 -4.85 -47.77 -4.52
C LYS A 338 -5.60 -47.25 -5.76
N PRO A 339 -6.86 -46.81 -5.60
CA PRO A 339 -7.71 -46.46 -6.74
C PRO A 339 -7.21 -45.26 -7.56
N GLU A 340 -6.41 -44.39 -6.97
CA GLU A 340 -5.75 -43.26 -7.63
C GLU A 340 -4.64 -43.67 -8.62
N GLU A 341 -4.01 -44.83 -8.44
CA GLU A 341 -2.98 -45.36 -9.34
C GLU A 341 -3.57 -46.20 -10.50
N LEU A 342 -4.87 -46.52 -10.44
CA LEU A 342 -5.54 -47.32 -11.47
C LEU A 342 -5.84 -46.51 -12.75
N PRO A 343 -5.88 -47.16 -13.93
CA PRO A 343 -6.21 -46.49 -15.17
C PRO A 343 -7.62 -45.88 -15.12
N VAL A 344 -7.78 -44.75 -15.79
CA VAL A 344 -9.04 -43.98 -15.80
C VAL A 344 -9.47 -43.64 -17.22
N VAL A 345 -10.78 -43.46 -17.38
CA VAL A 345 -11.41 -43.07 -18.65
C VAL A 345 -12.42 -41.95 -18.39
N LYS A 346 -12.56 -41.02 -19.33
CA LYS A 346 -13.59 -39.98 -19.29
C LYS A 346 -14.94 -40.57 -19.70
N CYS A 347 -16.00 -40.28 -18.96
CA CYS A 347 -17.34 -40.77 -19.25
C CYS A 347 -18.32 -39.62 -19.42
N ASP A 348 -18.65 -39.31 -20.68
CA ASP A 348 -19.49 -38.15 -21.05
C ASP A 348 -20.90 -38.17 -20.42
N ASN A 349 -21.44 -39.37 -20.14
CA ASN A 349 -22.76 -39.55 -19.53
C ASN A 349 -22.75 -39.70 -18.00
N GLY A 350 -21.60 -39.54 -17.35
CA GLY A 350 -21.56 -39.38 -15.89
C GLY A 350 -21.81 -40.63 -15.03
N THR A 351 -21.74 -41.84 -15.59
CA THR A 351 -22.00 -43.08 -14.83
C THR A 351 -20.83 -44.07 -14.95
N CYS A 352 -20.26 -44.46 -13.81
CA CYS A 352 -19.32 -45.57 -13.70
C CYS A 352 -20.05 -46.86 -13.36
N PHE A 353 -19.46 -48.00 -13.70
CA PHE A 353 -19.86 -49.30 -13.15
C PHE A 353 -18.67 -50.11 -12.64
N SER A 354 -18.97 -51.06 -11.77
CA SER A 354 -18.09 -52.15 -11.39
C SER A 354 -18.89 -53.43 -11.24
N GLY A 355 -18.39 -54.56 -11.75
CA GLY A 355 -19.03 -55.87 -11.55
C GLY A 355 -18.11 -57.04 -11.92
N ILE A 356 -18.63 -58.25 -11.79
CA ILE A 356 -17.91 -59.51 -12.00
C ILE A 356 -18.50 -60.25 -13.22
N TRP A 357 -17.65 -60.54 -14.21
CA TRP A 357 -18.02 -61.35 -15.36
C TRP A 357 -16.98 -62.42 -15.60
N ARG A 358 -17.43 -63.68 -15.72
CA ARG A 358 -16.55 -64.84 -15.93
C ARG A 358 -15.44 -64.94 -14.87
N GLY A 359 -15.73 -64.54 -13.64
CA GLY A 359 -14.77 -64.53 -12.52
C GLY A 359 -13.77 -63.37 -12.54
N LEU A 360 -13.90 -62.42 -13.47
CA LEU A 360 -13.05 -61.23 -13.55
C LEU A 360 -13.80 -59.99 -13.07
N GLY A 361 -13.12 -59.15 -12.30
CA GLY A 361 -13.62 -57.84 -11.90
C GLY A 361 -13.41 -56.84 -13.03
N VAL A 362 -14.48 -56.16 -13.43
CA VAL A 362 -14.50 -55.17 -14.52
C VAL A 362 -14.98 -53.84 -13.96
N ARG A 363 -14.28 -52.76 -14.29
CA ARG A 363 -14.62 -51.37 -13.96
C ARG A 363 -14.51 -50.55 -15.25
N ASP A 364 -15.50 -49.71 -15.56
CA ASP A 364 -15.46 -48.79 -16.71
C ASP A 364 -16.62 -47.76 -16.64
N CYS A 365 -16.78 -46.91 -17.65
CA CYS A 365 -18.01 -46.17 -17.93
C CYS A 365 -19.16 -47.12 -18.22
N PHE A 366 -20.33 -46.87 -17.66
CA PHE A 366 -21.52 -47.70 -17.91
C PHE A 366 -21.92 -47.73 -19.40
N THR A 367 -21.71 -46.63 -20.10
CA THR A 367 -21.97 -46.53 -21.55
C THR A 367 -21.02 -47.36 -22.40
N SER A 368 -19.83 -47.70 -21.90
CA SER A 368 -18.85 -48.55 -22.58
C SER A 368 -19.15 -50.05 -22.40
N ALA A 369 -19.99 -50.40 -21.42
CA ALA A 369 -20.39 -51.79 -21.19
C ALA A 369 -21.22 -52.32 -22.36
N SER A 370 -21.09 -53.61 -22.67
CA SER A 370 -21.97 -54.26 -23.66
C SER A 370 -23.44 -54.18 -23.23
N GLN A 371 -24.38 -54.21 -24.19
CA GLN A 371 -25.83 -54.19 -23.89
C GLN A 371 -26.25 -55.28 -22.88
N LEU A 372 -25.62 -56.45 -22.94
CA LEU A 372 -25.87 -57.53 -21.98
C LEU A 372 -25.39 -57.17 -20.57
N MET A 373 -24.19 -56.58 -20.46
CA MET A 373 -23.65 -56.14 -19.17
C MET A 373 -24.49 -55.01 -18.57
N GLN A 374 -24.92 -54.05 -19.39
CA GLN A 374 -25.82 -52.97 -18.97
C GLN A 374 -27.13 -53.56 -18.42
N TYR A 375 -27.79 -54.44 -19.19
CA TYR A 375 -28.99 -55.15 -18.74
C TYR A 375 -28.79 -55.90 -17.42
N GLN A 376 -27.68 -56.65 -17.30
CA GLN A 376 -27.35 -57.41 -16.10
C GLN A 376 -27.13 -56.51 -14.88
N CYS A 377 -26.55 -55.32 -15.08
CA CYS A 377 -26.36 -54.34 -14.03
C CYS A 377 -27.68 -53.69 -13.62
N ASP A 378 -28.48 -53.21 -14.59
CA ASP A 378 -29.77 -52.56 -14.35
C ASP A 378 -30.75 -53.46 -13.62
N HIS A 379 -30.75 -54.76 -13.96
CA HIS A 379 -31.63 -55.76 -13.36
C HIS A 379 -31.00 -56.46 -12.14
N LYS A 380 -29.81 -56.03 -11.70
CA LYS A 380 -29.07 -56.60 -10.55
C LYS A 380 -29.00 -58.13 -10.59
N VAL A 381 -28.68 -58.68 -11.77
CA VAL A 381 -28.63 -60.12 -11.99
C VAL A 381 -27.64 -60.75 -11.03
N GLU A 382 -28.11 -61.74 -10.27
CA GLU A 382 -27.34 -62.42 -9.25
C GLU A 382 -26.10 -63.10 -9.84
N GLY A 383 -24.97 -63.03 -9.14
CA GLY A 383 -23.67 -63.55 -9.60
C GLY A 383 -22.77 -62.52 -10.28
N HIS A 384 -23.31 -61.43 -10.84
CA HIS A 384 -22.50 -60.37 -11.43
C HIS A 384 -22.06 -59.27 -10.45
N GLN A 385 -22.71 -59.15 -9.28
CA GLN A 385 -22.37 -58.13 -8.27
C GLN A 385 -22.18 -56.72 -8.85
N CYS A 386 -22.95 -56.37 -9.87
CA CYS A 386 -22.74 -55.13 -10.60
C CYS A 386 -23.35 -53.94 -9.85
N THR A 387 -22.58 -52.86 -9.75
CA THR A 387 -22.97 -51.59 -9.14
C THR A 387 -22.66 -50.45 -10.10
N THR A 388 -23.49 -49.41 -10.06
CA THR A 388 -23.27 -48.16 -10.79
C THR A 388 -23.17 -46.99 -9.83
N CYS A 389 -22.46 -45.93 -10.20
CA CYS A 389 -22.35 -44.72 -9.41
C CYS A 389 -22.09 -43.50 -10.31
N THR A 390 -22.51 -42.33 -9.86
CA THR A 390 -22.45 -41.08 -10.63
C THR A 390 -21.68 -39.95 -9.92
N THR A 391 -21.37 -40.11 -8.62
CA THR A 391 -20.58 -39.15 -7.84
C THR A 391 -19.87 -39.83 -6.67
N PRO A 392 -18.64 -39.44 -6.31
CA PRO A 392 -17.73 -38.52 -7.02
C PRO A 392 -17.15 -39.16 -8.30
N THR A 393 -16.20 -38.51 -8.98
CA THR A 393 -15.36 -39.19 -10.00
C THR A 393 -14.71 -40.45 -9.39
N LYS A 394 -14.39 -41.45 -10.21
CA LYS A 394 -13.76 -42.72 -9.79
C LYS A 394 -14.52 -43.42 -8.65
N CYS A 395 -15.85 -43.24 -8.59
CA CYS A 395 -16.69 -43.80 -7.55
C CYS A 395 -16.77 -45.33 -7.60
N ASN A 396 -16.45 -45.95 -8.73
CA ASN A 396 -16.45 -47.39 -8.93
C ASN A 396 -15.20 -48.05 -8.35
N LYS A 397 -14.83 -47.71 -7.11
CA LYS A 397 -13.57 -48.12 -6.45
C LYS A 397 -13.72 -49.21 -5.39
N ASP A 398 -14.94 -49.65 -5.09
CA ASP A 398 -15.15 -50.62 -4.03
C ASP A 398 -14.62 -52.02 -4.41
N PRO A 399 -14.00 -52.77 -3.49
CA PRO A 399 -13.47 -54.10 -3.76
C PRO A 399 -14.57 -55.11 -4.07
N PHE A 400 -14.29 -56.08 -4.94
CA PHE A 400 -15.23 -57.16 -5.25
C PHE A 400 -15.23 -58.25 -4.15
N ASN A 401 -16.43 -58.74 -3.78
CA ASN A 401 -16.58 -59.83 -2.80
C ASN A 401 -16.39 -61.20 -3.47
N GLY A 402 -15.21 -61.80 -3.29
CA GLY A 402 -14.80 -63.06 -3.93
C GLY A 402 -15.47 -64.34 -3.43
N ALA A 403 -16.44 -64.27 -2.51
CA ALA A 403 -17.09 -65.45 -1.97
C ALA A 403 -18.05 -66.15 -2.96
N ALA A 404 -18.58 -65.42 -3.95
CA ALA A 404 -19.60 -65.97 -4.86
C ALA A 404 -19.04 -66.63 -6.14
N SER A 405 -17.80 -66.32 -6.56
CA SER A 405 -17.25 -66.79 -7.84
C SER A 405 -16.62 -68.19 -7.80
N LEU A 406 -16.30 -68.73 -6.61
CA LEU A 406 -15.74 -70.08 -6.47
C LEU A 406 -16.75 -71.20 -6.77
N SER A 407 -18.06 -70.91 -6.77
CA SER A 407 -19.12 -71.93 -6.91
C SER A 407 -19.35 -72.38 -8.37
N GLN A 408 -18.88 -71.63 -9.37
CA GLN A 408 -19.14 -71.96 -10.79
C GLN A 408 -17.99 -72.61 -11.55
N MET A 409 -16.77 -72.66 -11.00
CA MET A 409 -15.65 -73.39 -11.64
C MET A 409 -15.56 -74.87 -11.21
N GLY A 410 -16.38 -75.33 -10.25
CA GLY A 410 -16.29 -76.67 -9.67
C GLY A 410 -17.13 -77.77 -10.34
N VAL A 411 -18.13 -77.44 -11.15
CA VAL A 411 -19.15 -78.45 -11.55
C VAL A 411 -18.96 -79.00 -12.97
N VAL A 412 -18.33 -78.25 -13.89
CA VAL A 412 -18.13 -78.73 -15.27
C VAL A 412 -16.89 -79.63 -15.41
N GLY A 413 -15.85 -79.41 -14.61
CA GLY A 413 -14.64 -80.26 -14.59
C GLY A 413 -14.83 -81.61 -13.90
N LEU A 414 -15.76 -81.70 -12.93
CA LEU A 414 -16.00 -82.94 -12.16
C LEU A 414 -16.92 -83.93 -12.92
N LEU A 415 -17.80 -83.45 -13.80
CA LEU A 415 -18.73 -84.28 -14.55
C LEU A 415 -18.12 -84.96 -15.78
N MET A 416 -17.06 -84.39 -16.38
CA MET A 416 -16.30 -85.10 -17.43
C MET A 416 -15.38 -86.19 -16.85
N ALA A 417 -14.86 -86.02 -15.63
CA ALA A 417 -14.04 -87.02 -14.97
C ALA A 417 -14.86 -88.25 -14.52
N LEU A 418 -16.14 -88.08 -14.18
CA LEU A 418 -17.02 -89.21 -13.81
C LEU A 418 -17.50 -90.04 -15.02
N MET A 419 -17.65 -89.43 -16.21
CA MET A 419 -18.07 -90.14 -17.44
C MET A 419 -16.95 -90.98 -18.06
N LEU A 420 -15.68 -90.66 -17.81
CA LEU A 420 -14.53 -91.44 -18.27
C LEU A 420 -14.16 -92.59 -17.31
N ALA A 421 -14.53 -92.51 -16.03
CA ALA A 421 -14.29 -93.59 -15.06
C ALA A 421 -15.35 -94.71 -15.10
N LEU A 422 -16.54 -94.48 -15.65
CA LEU A 422 -17.64 -95.45 -15.73
C LEU A 422 -17.73 -96.21 -17.07
N ARG A 423 -16.82 -95.96 -18.02
CA ARG A 423 -16.68 -96.78 -19.27
C ARG A 423 -15.54 -97.79 -19.23
N SER A 424 -14.82 -97.89 -18.11
CA SER A 424 -13.73 -98.86 -17.89
C SER A 424 -14.09 -99.94 -16.87
N SER A 425 -15.38 -100.11 -16.56
CA SER A 425 -15.90 -101.15 -15.68
C SER A 425 -17.28 -101.66 -16.14
N LEU A 426 -17.32 -102.14 -17.39
CA LEU A 426 -18.24 -103.17 -17.90
C LEU A 426 -17.69 -103.75 -19.20
#